data_AF-A0A2S0VVI0-F1
#
_entry.id   AF-A0A2S0VVI0-F1
#
_cell.length_a   1.000
_cell.length_b   1.000
_cell.length_c   1.000
_cell.angle_alpha   90.00
_cell.angle_beta   90.00
_cell.angle_gamma   90.00
#
_symmetry.space_group_name_H-M   'P 1'
#
loop_
_entity.id
_entity.type
_entity.pdbx_description
1 polymer ?
#
loop_
_entity_poly.entity_id
_entity_poly.type
_entity_poly.pdbx_seq_one_letter_code
_entity_poly.pdbx_strand_id
1 'polypeptide(L)'
;MTHKILATLLAFLVVACHSNDNGRNKEKAKENEEIPNALETAVKQGLIQVIKCPAVAGYTTMEVETKQVITDENNYLHVFANSDLNLDETPPTIDFTQQQVVALHLGLKPSSGYKLEFDNFVVKASTLNIYYTEVSPPILCDVTQAITYPYCLIAVNNQFTNIEFFKSDKQQCSR
;
A
#
# COMPACT_ATOMS: atom_id res chain seq x y z
N MET A 1 -39.88 -1.59 47.73
CA MET A 1 -40.86 -0.48 47.66
C MET A 1 -40.59 0.27 46.38
N THR A 2 -41.36 0.01 45.30
CA THR A 2 -42.51 0.83 44.83
C THR A 2 -42.01 2.08 44.07
N HIS A 3 -42.30 2.36 42.80
CA HIS A 3 -43.43 2.01 41.96
C HIS A 3 -43.09 2.08 40.45
N LYS A 4 -43.79 1.25 39.67
CA LYS A 4 -44.07 1.43 38.23
C LYS A 4 -45.05 2.59 38.01
N ILE A 5 -45.41 2.84 36.75
CA ILE A 5 -46.62 3.56 36.24
C ILE A 5 -46.30 5.05 35.94
N LEU A 6 -46.65 5.71 34.83
CA LEU A 6 -47.76 5.51 33.89
C LEU A 6 -47.52 6.19 32.54
N ALA A 7 -48.17 5.64 31.52
CA ALA A 7 -48.42 6.19 30.21
C ALA A 7 -48.91 7.65 30.19
N THR A 8 -48.56 8.39 29.15
CA THR A 8 -49.42 9.46 28.64
C THR A 8 -49.46 9.38 27.12
N LEU A 9 -50.59 8.86 26.65
CA LEU A 9 -51.05 8.89 25.28
C LEU A 9 -51.64 10.29 25.04
N LEU A 10 -51.16 11.05 24.05
CA LEU A 10 -51.92 12.15 23.48
C LEU A 10 -51.83 12.07 21.96
N ALA A 11 -52.97 11.76 21.35
CA ALA A 11 -53.18 11.69 19.92
C ALA A 11 -53.87 12.96 19.41
N PHE A 12 -53.72 13.17 18.10
CA PHE A 12 -54.42 14.10 17.20
C PHE A 12 -53.89 15.54 17.08
N LEU A 13 -53.24 15.80 15.95
CA LEU A 13 -53.89 16.62 14.91
C LEU A 13 -53.34 16.26 13.52
N VAL A 14 -54.25 15.76 12.68
CA VAL A 14 -54.05 15.50 11.25
C VAL A 14 -54.12 16.86 10.54
N VAL A 15 -53.03 17.24 9.88
CA VAL A 15 -53.08 18.22 8.79
C VAL A 15 -52.70 17.48 7.53
N ALA A 16 -53.72 17.17 6.72
CA ALA A 16 -53.55 16.70 5.37
C ALA A 16 -53.37 17.93 4.46
N CYS A 17 -52.18 18.08 3.87
CA CYS A 17 -52.02 18.76 2.60
C CYS A 17 -51.53 17.74 1.56
N HIS A 18 -52.43 17.39 0.64
CA HIS A 18 -52.10 17.05 -0.75
C HIS A 18 -51.29 18.24 -1.34
N SER A 19 -50.30 18.12 -2.22
CA SER A 19 -49.93 17.05 -3.16
C SER A 19 -48.56 17.36 -3.79
N ASN A 20 -47.85 16.30 -4.17
CA ASN A 20 -46.96 16.19 -5.35
C ASN A 20 -45.61 16.96 -5.33
N ASP A 21 -44.50 16.26 -5.11
CA ASP A 21 -43.66 15.74 -6.22
C ASP A 21 -42.47 14.92 -5.68
N ASN A 22 -42.19 13.83 -6.39
CA ASN A 22 -40.97 13.05 -6.48
C ASN A 22 -40.29 12.46 -5.23
N GLY A 23 -40.51 11.16 -5.04
CA GLY A 23 -39.72 10.33 -4.14
C GLY A 23 -38.27 10.19 -4.59
N ARG A 24 -37.36 10.29 -3.62
CA ARG A 24 -36.16 9.43 -3.54
C ARG A 24 -35.74 9.32 -2.08
N ASN A 25 -36.28 8.29 -1.44
CA ASN A 25 -35.52 7.55 -0.43
C ASN A 25 -34.18 7.14 -1.04
N LYS A 26 -33.06 7.60 -0.47
CA LYS A 26 -31.86 6.79 -0.28
C LYS A 26 -31.11 7.29 0.96
N GLU A 27 -31.49 6.70 2.09
CA GLU A 27 -30.52 6.19 3.05
C GLU A 27 -29.37 5.46 2.31
N LYS A 28 -28.14 5.64 2.81
CA LYS A 28 -26.83 5.06 2.40
C LYS A 28 -25.88 6.01 1.66
N ALA A 29 -24.93 6.54 2.42
CA ALA A 29 -23.50 6.38 2.15
C ALA A 29 -22.73 6.62 3.46
N LYS A 30 -22.60 5.57 4.28
CA LYS A 30 -21.44 5.46 5.17
C LYS A 30 -20.28 5.12 4.23
N GLU A 31 -19.64 6.18 3.75
CA GLU A 31 -18.51 6.13 2.83
C GLU A 31 -17.37 5.33 3.47
N ASN A 32 -16.69 4.56 2.63
CA ASN A 32 -15.72 3.53 2.98
C ASN A 32 -14.64 4.03 3.95
N GLU A 33 -14.53 3.40 5.11
CA GLU A 33 -13.27 3.43 5.86
C GLU A 33 -12.26 2.62 5.02
N GLU A 34 -11.45 3.30 4.21
CA GLU A 34 -10.32 2.70 3.51
C GLU A 34 -9.46 1.97 4.55
N ILE A 35 -9.40 0.64 4.45
CA ILE A 35 -8.44 -0.13 5.23
C ILE A 35 -7.06 0.33 4.74
N PRO A 36 -6.24 0.98 5.59
CA PRO A 36 -4.93 1.44 5.16
C PRO A 36 -4.14 0.25 4.65
N ASN A 37 -3.56 0.38 3.45
CA ASN A 37 -2.70 -0.67 2.91
C ASN A 37 -1.53 -0.93 3.88
N ALA A 38 -0.88 -2.09 3.79
CA ALA A 38 0.11 -2.49 4.79
C ALA A 38 1.29 -1.49 4.89
N LEU A 39 1.67 -0.84 3.79
CA LEU A 39 2.67 0.23 3.80
C LEU A 39 2.22 1.40 4.66
N GLU A 40 1.00 1.91 4.45
CA GLU A 40 0.47 3.04 5.21
C GLU A 40 0.37 2.71 6.71
N THR A 41 -0.08 1.49 7.04
CA THR A 41 -0.12 1.03 8.43
C THR A 41 1.28 1.00 9.06
N ALA A 42 2.27 0.45 8.37
CA ALA A 42 3.64 0.37 8.86
C ALA A 42 4.31 1.75 8.99
N VAL A 43 4.00 2.69 8.10
CA VAL A 43 4.43 4.10 8.20
C VAL A 43 3.81 4.76 9.42
N LYS A 44 2.48 4.63 9.63
CA LYS A 44 1.79 5.22 10.79
C LYS A 44 2.31 4.68 12.13
N GLN A 45 2.72 3.42 12.15
CA GLN A 45 3.33 2.79 13.32
C GLN A 45 4.82 3.12 13.49
N GLY A 46 5.43 3.84 12.53
CA GLY A 46 6.84 4.22 12.58
C GLY A 46 7.83 3.08 12.34
N LEU A 47 7.39 1.94 11.78
CA LEU A 47 8.30 0.83 11.45
C LEU A 47 9.15 1.14 10.23
N ILE A 48 8.54 1.82 9.25
CA ILE A 48 9.15 2.09 7.95
C ILE A 48 8.92 3.54 7.52
N GLN A 49 9.69 3.98 6.53
CA GLN A 49 9.41 5.15 5.72
C GLN A 49 9.47 4.73 4.25
N VAL A 50 8.51 5.15 3.44
CA VAL A 50 8.51 4.88 2.01
C VAL A 50 9.46 5.85 1.32
N ILE A 51 10.46 5.32 0.61
CA ILE A 51 11.36 6.12 -0.22
C ILE A 51 10.74 6.29 -1.60
N LYS A 52 10.51 5.18 -2.31
CA LYS A 52 9.97 5.21 -3.68
C LYS A 52 9.47 3.83 -4.12
N CYS A 53 8.23 3.72 -4.60
CA CYS A 53 7.63 2.43 -4.98
C CYS A 53 6.79 2.49 -6.28
N PRO A 54 7.40 2.80 -7.44
CA PRO A 54 6.68 2.88 -8.70
C PRO A 54 6.38 1.48 -9.25
N ALA A 55 5.14 1.31 -9.74
CA ALA A 55 4.78 0.14 -10.52
C ALA A 55 5.35 0.18 -11.95
N VAL A 56 5.69 1.38 -12.46
CA VAL A 56 6.03 1.61 -13.86
C VAL A 56 7.33 2.41 -14.01
N ALA A 57 8.47 1.82 -13.63
CA ALA A 57 9.75 2.35 -14.06
C ALA A 57 10.04 1.92 -15.50
N GLY A 58 10.55 2.85 -16.32
CA GLY A 58 10.70 2.65 -17.77
C GLY A 58 12.07 2.14 -18.21
N TYR A 59 13.13 2.37 -17.41
CA TYR A 59 14.49 2.02 -17.78
C TYR A 59 15.35 1.78 -16.53
N THR A 60 16.05 0.65 -16.47
CA THR A 60 16.85 0.24 -15.30
C THR A 60 17.97 -0.69 -15.75
N THR A 61 18.99 -0.89 -14.89
CA THR A 61 19.93 -2.02 -15.01
C THR A 61 19.51 -3.24 -14.18
N MET A 62 18.46 -3.12 -13.37
CA MET A 62 17.92 -4.15 -12.48
C MET A 62 16.88 -5.02 -13.22
N GLU A 63 17.31 -5.75 -14.24
CA GLU A 63 16.40 -6.53 -15.11
C GLU A 63 15.87 -7.83 -14.45
N VAL A 64 16.48 -8.26 -13.36
CA VAL A 64 16.10 -9.48 -12.62
C VAL A 64 15.47 -9.14 -11.27
N GLU A 65 14.65 -10.05 -10.75
CA GLU A 65 14.10 -9.90 -9.41
C GLU A 65 15.24 -9.87 -8.38
N THR A 66 15.25 -8.85 -7.53
CA THR A 66 16.20 -8.77 -6.41
C THR A 66 15.52 -8.31 -5.12
N LYS A 67 16.10 -8.73 -3.99
CA LYS A 67 15.68 -8.39 -2.64
C LYS A 67 16.95 -8.10 -1.86
N GLN A 68 17.12 -6.86 -1.43
CA GLN A 68 18.37 -6.42 -0.82
C GLN A 68 18.09 -5.64 0.46
N VAL A 69 18.91 -5.89 1.47
CA VAL A 69 19.03 -5.04 2.66
C VAL A 69 20.33 -4.26 2.50
N ILE A 70 20.22 -2.94 2.54
CA ILE A 70 21.29 -1.99 2.27
C ILE A 70 21.57 -1.23 3.55
N THR A 71 22.79 -1.32 4.04
CA THR A 71 23.20 -0.79 5.35
C THR A 71 24.19 0.37 5.25
N ASP A 72 24.47 0.84 4.04
CA ASP A 72 25.40 1.94 3.78
C ASP A 72 24.91 2.86 2.67
N GLU A 73 25.38 4.11 2.73
CA GLU A 73 24.96 5.19 1.84
C GLU A 73 25.40 4.96 0.38
N ASN A 74 26.63 4.49 0.15
CA ASN A 74 27.15 4.32 -1.21
C ASN A 74 26.35 3.29 -1.99
N ASN A 75 26.04 2.16 -1.37
CA ASN A 75 25.23 1.13 -1.99
C ASN A 75 23.78 1.60 -2.18
N TYR A 76 23.22 2.37 -1.24
CA TYR A 76 21.91 2.97 -1.40
C TYR A 76 21.83 3.91 -2.60
N LEU A 77 22.79 4.82 -2.75
CA LEU A 77 22.84 5.74 -3.89
C LEU A 77 22.98 4.98 -5.21
N HIS A 78 23.80 3.91 -5.24
CA HIS A 78 23.93 3.05 -6.39
C HIS A 78 22.61 2.36 -6.76
N VAL A 79 21.95 1.72 -5.78
CA VAL A 79 20.68 1.03 -6.01
C VAL A 79 19.58 2.00 -6.43
N PHE A 80 19.47 3.16 -5.78
CA PHE A 80 18.48 4.18 -6.13
C PHE A 80 18.65 4.64 -7.59
N ALA A 81 19.87 5.03 -7.98
CA ALA A 81 20.16 5.51 -9.34
C ALA A 81 19.94 4.43 -10.40
N ASN A 82 20.18 3.16 -10.07
CA ASN A 82 19.97 2.06 -11.01
C ASN A 82 18.54 1.55 -11.04
N SER A 83 17.70 1.88 -10.04
CA SER A 83 16.30 1.43 -9.98
C SER A 83 15.44 2.07 -11.09
N ASP A 84 15.75 3.31 -11.45
CA ASP A 84 15.16 4.01 -12.59
C ASP A 84 16.15 5.02 -13.15
N LEU A 85 16.70 4.73 -14.32
CA LEU A 85 17.72 5.55 -14.99
C LEU A 85 17.14 6.82 -15.61
N ASN A 86 15.81 6.93 -15.72
CA ASN A 86 15.13 8.14 -16.17
C ASN A 86 14.71 9.04 -15.00
N LEU A 87 15.04 8.64 -13.76
CA LEU A 87 14.63 9.37 -12.58
C LEU A 87 15.45 10.65 -12.41
N ASP A 88 14.80 11.79 -12.67
CA ASP A 88 15.36 13.12 -12.41
C ASP A 88 14.96 13.60 -11.00
N GLU A 89 15.28 12.79 -9.99
CA GLU A 89 15.04 13.11 -8.58
C GLU A 89 16.31 12.84 -7.77
N THR A 90 16.57 13.73 -6.80
CA THR A 90 17.65 13.50 -5.83
C THR A 90 17.18 12.47 -4.79
N PRO A 91 17.96 11.40 -4.52
CA PRO A 91 17.61 10.45 -3.48
C PRO A 91 17.48 11.13 -2.11
N PRO A 92 16.45 10.81 -1.31
CA PRO A 92 16.35 11.27 0.06
C PRO A 92 17.58 10.83 0.88
N THR A 93 18.06 11.69 1.77
CA THR A 93 19.11 11.34 2.72
C THR A 93 18.59 10.35 3.77
N ILE A 94 19.35 9.28 4.02
CA ILE A 94 19.04 8.27 5.03
C ILE A 94 20.12 8.30 6.10
N ASP A 95 19.73 8.32 7.37
CA ASP A 95 20.67 8.16 8.48
C ASP A 95 20.92 6.67 8.73
N PHE A 96 22.00 6.14 8.13
CA PHE A 96 22.37 4.73 8.28
C PHE A 96 22.81 4.34 9.70
N THR A 97 22.97 5.30 10.62
CA THR A 97 23.19 5.03 12.05
C THR A 97 21.89 4.70 12.79
N GLN A 98 20.73 4.98 12.18
CA GLN A 98 19.40 4.72 12.74
C GLN A 98 18.54 3.84 11.82
N GLN A 99 18.90 3.74 10.54
CA GLN A 99 18.09 3.10 9.51
C GLN A 99 18.93 2.21 8.61
N GLN A 100 18.23 1.33 7.91
CA GLN A 100 18.73 0.56 6.77
C GLN A 100 17.67 0.61 5.67
N VAL A 101 18.04 0.36 4.43
CA VAL A 101 17.12 0.41 3.28
C VAL A 101 16.83 -1.00 2.82
N VAL A 102 15.55 -1.28 2.57
CA VAL A 102 15.12 -2.49 1.86
C VAL A 102 14.78 -2.09 0.44
N ALA A 103 15.38 -2.79 -0.52
CA ALA A 103 15.09 -2.63 -1.94
C ALA A 103 14.50 -3.93 -2.50
N LEU A 104 13.33 -3.82 -3.12
CA LEU A 104 12.66 -4.91 -3.82
C LEU A 104 12.49 -4.51 -5.29
N HIS A 105 13.04 -5.28 -6.21
CA HIS A 105 12.85 -5.11 -7.66
C HIS A 105 12.18 -6.37 -8.19
N LEU A 106 11.13 -6.22 -9.00
CA LEU A 106 10.49 -7.37 -9.64
C LEU A 106 11.18 -7.80 -10.94
N GLY A 107 12.17 -7.03 -11.41
CA GLY A 107 12.81 -7.22 -12.71
C GLY A 107 11.89 -6.85 -13.87
N LEU A 108 12.26 -7.30 -15.07
CA LEU A 108 11.53 -7.04 -16.31
C LEU A 108 10.12 -7.63 -16.27
N LYS A 109 9.11 -6.80 -16.52
CA LYS A 109 7.71 -7.20 -16.70
C LYS A 109 7.17 -6.76 -18.05
N PRO A 110 6.38 -7.61 -18.75
CA PRO A 110 5.97 -7.36 -20.13
C PRO A 110 4.81 -6.36 -20.28
N SER A 111 4.20 -5.91 -19.18
CA SER A 111 3.10 -4.95 -19.22
C SER A 111 3.08 -4.05 -17.99
N SER A 112 2.31 -2.97 -18.06
CA SER A 112 2.06 -2.03 -16.94
C SER A 112 1.18 -2.60 -15.81
N GLY A 113 0.56 -3.77 -16.01
CA GLY A 113 -0.36 -4.35 -15.02
C GLY A 113 0.34 -5.08 -13.86
N TYR A 114 1.67 -5.19 -13.91
CA TYR A 114 2.45 -5.80 -12.84
C TYR A 114 2.72 -4.80 -11.73
N LYS A 115 2.70 -5.25 -10.48
CA LYS A 115 3.05 -4.41 -9.33
C LYS A 115 3.46 -5.23 -8.12
N LEU A 116 4.08 -4.53 -7.17
CA LEU A 116 4.40 -5.05 -5.86
C LEU A 116 3.34 -4.54 -4.86
N GLU A 117 2.63 -5.44 -4.20
CA GLU A 117 1.73 -5.13 -3.09
C GLU A 117 2.36 -5.61 -1.79
N PHE A 118 2.42 -4.76 -0.75
CA PHE A 118 2.80 -5.22 0.59
C PHE A 118 1.56 -5.71 1.32
N ASP A 119 1.65 -6.91 1.87
CA ASP A 119 0.56 -7.56 2.58
C ASP A 119 0.65 -7.30 4.08
N ASN A 120 1.86 -7.34 4.64
CA ASN A 120 2.07 -7.14 6.08
C ASN A 120 3.54 -6.89 6.44
N PHE A 121 3.75 -6.26 7.59
CA PHE A 121 5.04 -6.09 8.25
C PHE A 121 4.92 -6.64 9.67
N VAL A 122 5.65 -7.71 9.99
CA VAL A 122 5.53 -8.40 11.29
C VAL A 122 6.86 -8.39 12.00
N VAL A 123 6.91 -7.79 13.19
CA VAL A 123 8.09 -7.82 14.05
C VAL A 123 8.06 -9.06 14.93
N LYS A 124 9.12 -9.87 14.88
CA LYS A 124 9.35 -11.01 15.77
C LYS A 124 10.72 -10.86 16.42
N ALA A 125 10.73 -10.49 17.70
CA ALA A 125 11.95 -10.11 18.40
C ALA A 125 12.72 -9.03 17.61
N SER A 126 13.94 -9.32 17.16
CA SER A 126 14.77 -8.42 16.35
C SER A 126 14.70 -8.69 14.83
N THR A 127 13.71 -9.46 14.38
CA THR A 127 13.49 -9.74 12.95
C THR A 127 12.25 -9.01 12.43
N LEU A 128 12.40 -8.32 11.31
CA LEU A 128 11.27 -7.77 10.55
C LEU A 128 10.93 -8.72 9.40
N ASN A 129 9.74 -9.31 9.46
CA ASN A 129 9.20 -10.14 8.38
C ASN A 129 8.37 -9.25 7.44
N ILE A 130 8.78 -9.17 6.18
CA ILE A 130 8.11 -8.40 5.13
C ILE A 130 7.36 -9.38 4.23
N TYR A 131 6.03 -9.28 4.27
CA TYR A 131 5.15 -10.07 3.41
C TYR A 131 4.70 -9.20 2.25
N TYR A 132 4.91 -9.70 1.03
CA TYR A 132 4.54 -8.98 -0.17
C TYR A 132 4.10 -9.94 -1.27
N THR A 133 3.28 -9.41 -2.17
CA THR A 133 2.70 -10.12 -3.30
C THR A 133 3.15 -9.47 -4.60
N GLU A 134 3.68 -10.29 -5.52
CA GLU A 134 3.76 -9.89 -6.91
C GLU A 134 2.38 -10.06 -7.55
N VAL A 135 1.80 -8.96 -8.00
CA VAL A 135 0.56 -8.97 -8.77
C VAL A 135 0.90 -9.00 -10.24
N SER A 136 0.30 -9.95 -10.95
CA SER A 136 0.34 -10.05 -12.41
C SER A 136 -1.06 -9.86 -13.00
N PRO A 137 -1.19 -9.20 -14.16
CA PRO A 137 -2.46 -9.08 -14.84
C PRO A 137 -2.82 -10.41 -15.53
N PRO A 138 -4.03 -10.97 -15.31
CA PRO A 138 -4.58 -12.02 -16.16
C PRO A 138 -4.60 -11.62 -17.64
N ILE A 139 -4.64 -12.62 -18.53
CA ILE A 139 -4.64 -12.44 -20.00
C ILE A 139 -5.75 -11.50 -20.48
N LEU A 140 -6.91 -11.48 -19.81
CA LEU A 140 -8.08 -10.69 -20.21
C LEU A 140 -8.09 -9.26 -19.64
N CYS A 141 -7.07 -8.87 -18.87
CA CYS A 141 -7.00 -7.51 -18.35
C CYS A 141 -6.59 -6.53 -19.46
N ASP A 142 -7.29 -5.41 -19.54
CA ASP A 142 -6.92 -4.30 -20.42
C ASP A 142 -5.75 -3.53 -19.80
N VAL A 143 -4.53 -3.88 -20.19
CA VAL A 143 -3.28 -3.27 -19.71
C VAL A 143 -2.35 -2.96 -20.86
N THR A 144 -1.64 -1.84 -20.76
CA THR A 144 -0.65 -1.43 -21.77
C THR A 144 0.48 -2.46 -21.83
N GLN A 145 0.73 -2.99 -23.03
CA GLN A 145 1.82 -3.91 -23.34
C GLN A 145 3.12 -3.13 -23.55
N ALA A 146 3.72 -2.72 -22.43
CA ALA A 146 5.01 -2.04 -22.39
C ALA A 146 5.89 -2.69 -21.32
N ILE A 147 7.19 -2.80 -21.62
CA ILE A 147 8.16 -3.30 -20.65
C ILE A 147 8.20 -2.33 -19.46
N THR A 148 8.10 -2.86 -18.25
CA THR A 148 8.18 -2.10 -17.00
C THR A 148 9.09 -2.80 -16.00
N TYR A 149 9.55 -2.04 -15.01
CA TYR A 149 10.41 -2.54 -13.94
C TYR A 149 9.89 -2.10 -12.57
N PRO A 150 8.84 -2.75 -12.03
CA PRO A 150 8.30 -2.38 -10.73
C PRO A 150 9.33 -2.57 -9.62
N TYR A 151 9.43 -1.59 -8.73
CA TYR A 151 10.30 -1.70 -7.55
C TYR A 151 9.71 -0.95 -6.35
N CYS A 152 10.27 -1.22 -5.17
CA CYS A 152 10.00 -0.45 -3.97
C CYS A 152 11.22 -0.37 -3.05
N LEU A 153 11.58 0.85 -2.68
CA LEU A 153 12.59 1.18 -1.70
C LEU A 153 11.88 1.73 -0.45
N ILE A 154 12.21 1.16 0.70
CA ILE A 154 11.72 1.61 2.00
C ILE A 154 12.90 1.72 2.99
N ALA A 155 12.90 2.75 3.81
CA ALA A 155 13.78 2.81 4.97
C ALA A 155 13.12 2.08 6.14
N VAL A 156 13.89 1.30 6.87
CA VAL A 156 13.44 0.56 8.06
C VAL A 156 14.40 0.85 9.21
N ASN A 157 13.89 0.78 10.44
CA ASN A 157 14.72 1.01 11.62
C ASN A 157 15.84 -0.05 11.75
N ASN A 158 17.05 0.34 12.11
CA ASN A 158 18.18 -0.56 12.27
C ASN A 158 18.14 -1.42 13.55
N GLN A 159 17.15 -1.22 14.42
CA GLN A 159 16.88 -2.11 15.56
C GLN A 159 16.59 -3.55 15.12
N PHE A 160 16.19 -3.76 13.86
CA PHE A 160 16.01 -5.09 13.28
C PHE A 160 17.36 -5.62 12.80
N THR A 161 17.86 -6.64 13.50
CA THR A 161 19.12 -7.32 13.17
C THR A 161 18.98 -8.27 11.97
N ASN A 162 17.74 -8.64 11.63
CA ASN A 162 17.43 -9.50 10.50
C ASN A 162 16.17 -9.00 9.80
N ILE A 163 16.11 -9.19 8.48
CA ILE A 163 14.94 -8.88 7.65
C ILE A 163 14.68 -10.08 6.77
N GLU A 164 13.47 -10.62 6.88
CA GLU A 164 13.06 -11.81 6.14
C GLU A 164 11.95 -11.46 5.15
N PHE A 165 12.04 -12.05 3.96
CA PHE A 165 11.15 -11.77 2.85
C PHE A 165 10.25 -12.96 2.58
N PHE A 166 8.94 -12.72 2.58
CA PHE A 166 7.92 -13.72 2.28
C PHE A 166 7.12 -13.26 1.08
N LYS A 167 7.41 -13.86 -0.08
CA LYS A 167 6.74 -13.54 -1.35
C LYS A 167 5.53 -14.45 -1.56
N SER A 168 4.45 -13.87 -2.08
CA SER A 168 3.35 -14.60 -2.71
C SER A 168 3.10 -14.06 -4.14
N ASP A 169 2.28 -14.76 -4.91
CA ASP A 169 1.92 -14.36 -6.28
C ASP A 169 0.40 -14.33 -6.43
N LYS A 170 -0.12 -13.33 -7.15
CA LYS A 170 -1.55 -13.15 -7.37
C LYS A 170 -1.84 -12.68 -8.78
N GLN A 171 -2.90 -13.23 -9.37
CA GLN A 171 -3.45 -12.72 -10.62
C GLN A 171 -4.60 -11.75 -10.32
N GLN A 172 -4.46 -10.50 -10.74
CA GLN A 172 -5.49 -9.48 -10.60
C GLN A 172 -5.27 -8.40 -11.66
N CYS A 173 -6.35 -7.88 -12.26
CA CYS A 173 -6.23 -6.65 -13.03
C CYS A 173 -5.83 -5.51 -12.07
N SER A 174 -4.79 -4.75 -12.41
CA SER A 174 -4.47 -3.51 -11.73
C SER A 174 -5.65 -2.55 -11.90
N ARG A 175 -6.29 -2.17 -10.78
CA ARG A 175 -7.30 -1.11 -10.75
C ARG A 175 -6.66 0.25 -10.83
#